data_AF-A0A7S7TRH0-F1
#
_entry.id   AF-A0A7S7TRH0-F1
#
_cell.length_a   1.000
_cell.length_b   1.000
_cell.length_c   1.000
_cell.angle_alpha   90.00
_cell.angle_beta   90.00
_cell.angle_gamma   90.00
#
_symmetry.space_group_name_H-M   'P 1'
#
loop_
_entity.id
_entity.type
_entity.pdbx_description
1 polymer ?
#
loop_
_entity_poly.entity_id
_entity_poly.type
_entity_poly.pdbx_seq_one_letter_code
_entity_poly.pdbx_strand_id
1 'polypeptide(L)'
;MTEDSSAQGPSDRQQLRKRIIVRRNGPYEPEPGIPIVDHLGAPIIAEAPVRLCRCGQSQTKPFCDDSHVARGFTDTRDPRRVPDKLDVYAGQQAHVFDNRGTCAHSGFCTDRLSSVFHLGEEPFVAPSGARLDDLINAVRRCPSGALGIGIGPARDVNLSDVSRPPQIEVSKDGPYRVTGDVELVDEDGTPIARNAGASQEHASLCRCGASLNKPFCSGMHWNVGFHDPVPDPLREPTLFEWAGGYPALLDMTRIFYSRYVPEDPLLGPLFAEMSPDHPERVAAWLSEVFGGPRFYTERYGGYRRMVSQHIGKEIRPEQRALWATYMVQSADDAGLPSDPEFRAAFVAYIEWGSRIAVENSGAGAKPPPNMPVPRWWWVCNATPAARPPASAGDAPVANALPGPDEAVQFERHIRPLFRPMDRSSMLFAFDLWKEEDVARHSRQILARLEAGTMPCDGAWPAAQVALFARWTNGLNPPA
;
A
#
# COMPACT_ATOMS: atom_id res chain seq x y z
N MET A 1 14.74 -50.54 29.41
CA MET A 1 13.42 -51.04 29.79
C MET A 1 12.72 -49.90 30.53
N THR A 2 12.27 -48.77 29.96
CA THR A 2 11.60 -48.44 28.68
C THR A 2 10.32 -49.21 28.43
N GLU A 3 9.23 -48.72 29.05
CA GLU A 3 7.84 -48.77 28.58
C GLU A 3 7.30 -47.36 28.93
N ASP A 4 7.27 -46.40 28.03
CA ASP A 4 6.39 -46.23 26.86
C ASP A 4 4.90 -46.18 27.23
N SER A 5 4.36 -44.96 27.22
CA SER A 5 2.96 -44.69 26.91
C SER A 5 2.85 -43.23 26.48
N SER A 6 3.37 -42.98 25.27
CA SER A 6 2.98 -41.83 24.48
C SER A 6 1.52 -42.01 24.02
N ALA A 7 0.62 -41.22 24.60
CA ALA A 7 -0.67 -40.90 24.00
C ALA A 7 -0.93 -39.40 24.16
N GLN A 8 -0.14 -38.60 23.45
CA GLN A 8 -0.52 -37.24 23.12
C GLN A 8 -1.59 -37.32 22.03
N GLY A 9 -2.82 -36.95 22.38
CA GLY A 9 -3.95 -36.86 21.47
C GLY A 9 -3.70 -35.91 20.30
N PRO A 10 -4.56 -35.95 19.26
CA PRO A 10 -4.40 -35.11 18.08
C PRO A 10 -4.40 -33.63 18.50
N SER A 11 -3.23 -33.00 18.39
CA SER A 11 -2.99 -31.59 18.64
C SER A 11 -4.00 -30.72 17.87
N ASP A 12 -4.70 -29.82 18.55
CA ASP A 12 -4.86 -28.36 18.33
C ASP A 12 -4.64 -27.73 16.92
N ARG A 13 -4.71 -28.50 15.83
CA ARG A 13 -4.43 -28.08 14.44
C ARG A 13 -5.69 -27.75 13.63
N GLN A 14 -6.87 -27.88 14.23
CA GLN A 14 -8.11 -27.29 13.70
C GLN A 14 -8.29 -25.87 14.27
N GLN A 15 -7.33 -24.98 13.99
CA GLN A 15 -7.67 -23.57 13.96
C GLN A 15 -8.66 -23.45 12.80
N LEU A 16 -9.95 -23.26 13.10
CA LEU A 16 -11.04 -23.19 12.10
C LEU A 16 -10.60 -22.24 10.98
N ARG A 17 -10.34 -22.80 9.79
CA ARG A 17 -9.97 -22.02 8.61
C ARG A 17 -11.06 -21.00 8.38
N LYS A 18 -10.66 -19.77 8.08
CA LYS A 18 -11.61 -18.73 7.70
C LYS A 18 -12.37 -19.16 6.46
N ARG A 19 -13.65 -18.84 6.38
CA ARG A 19 -14.51 -19.24 5.27
C ARG A 19 -15.02 -18.05 4.46
N ILE A 20 -15.29 -18.31 3.19
CA ILE A 20 -16.11 -17.47 2.33
C ILE A 20 -17.30 -18.32 1.90
N ILE A 21 -18.50 -17.87 2.28
CA ILE A 21 -19.75 -18.47 1.83
C ILE A 21 -20.05 -17.93 0.44
N VAL A 22 -20.25 -18.83 -0.52
CA VAL A 22 -20.62 -18.50 -1.89
C VAL A 22 -22.12 -18.68 -2.03
N ARG A 23 -22.87 -17.58 -1.94
CA ARG A 23 -24.35 -17.60 -2.02
C ARG A 23 -24.81 -18.08 -3.39
N ARG A 24 -25.90 -18.85 -3.45
CA ARG A 24 -26.44 -19.31 -4.73
C ARG A 24 -26.99 -18.12 -5.51
N ASN A 25 -26.53 -17.93 -6.76
CA ASN A 25 -26.87 -16.75 -7.58
C ASN A 25 -26.64 -15.39 -6.89
N GLY A 26 -25.88 -15.35 -5.79
CA GLY A 26 -25.71 -14.18 -4.94
C GLY A 26 -24.25 -13.72 -4.80
N PRO A 27 -23.97 -12.92 -3.76
CA PRO A 27 -22.63 -12.42 -3.44
C PRO A 27 -21.71 -13.47 -2.81
N TYR A 28 -20.46 -13.08 -2.58
CA TYR A 28 -19.60 -13.76 -1.62
C TYR A 28 -19.75 -13.15 -0.23
N GLU A 29 -19.80 -13.98 0.80
CA GLU A 29 -19.90 -13.57 2.21
C GLU A 29 -18.66 -14.07 2.96
N PRO A 30 -17.59 -13.27 3.02
CA PRO A 30 -16.43 -13.62 3.84
C PRO A 30 -16.77 -13.55 5.33
N GLU A 31 -16.22 -14.48 6.10
CA GLU A 31 -16.31 -14.44 7.56
C GLU A 31 -15.66 -13.16 8.14
N PRO A 32 -16.15 -12.66 9.27
CA PRO A 32 -15.54 -11.53 9.96
C PRO A 32 -14.05 -11.75 10.26
N GLY A 33 -13.27 -10.69 10.05
CA GLY A 33 -11.84 -10.67 10.34
C GLY A 33 -10.93 -11.12 9.20
N ILE A 34 -11.45 -11.42 8.00
CA ILE A 34 -10.63 -11.51 6.79
C ILE A 34 -10.38 -10.08 6.27
N PRO A 35 -9.14 -9.56 6.28
CA PRO A 35 -8.83 -8.24 5.74
C PRO A 35 -9.12 -8.17 4.25
N ILE A 36 -9.68 -7.03 3.83
CA ILE A 36 -9.93 -6.72 2.42
C ILE A 36 -9.05 -5.55 2.03
N VAL A 37 -8.31 -5.69 0.93
CA VAL A 37 -7.43 -4.65 0.40
C VAL A 37 -7.73 -4.41 -1.07
N ASP A 38 -7.46 -3.21 -1.56
CA ASP A 38 -7.48 -2.93 -2.99
C ASP A 38 -6.19 -3.41 -3.69
N HIS A 39 -6.12 -3.22 -5.00
CA HIS A 39 -4.96 -3.57 -5.83
C HIS A 39 -3.67 -2.81 -5.48
N LEU A 40 -3.77 -1.71 -4.72
CA LEU A 40 -2.62 -0.94 -4.23
C LEU A 40 -2.17 -1.43 -2.83
N GLY A 41 -2.85 -2.44 -2.28
CA GLY A 41 -2.64 -2.93 -0.93
C GLY A 41 -3.24 -2.04 0.16
N ALA A 42 -4.05 -1.03 -0.20
CA ALA A 42 -4.73 -0.17 0.75
C ALA A 42 -5.94 -0.89 1.38
N PRO A 43 -6.15 -0.80 2.70
CA PRO A 43 -7.29 -1.43 3.36
C PRO A 43 -8.61 -0.86 2.85
N ILE A 44 -9.55 -1.74 2.51
CA ILE A 44 -10.94 -1.38 2.24
C ILE A 44 -11.72 -1.56 3.53
N ILE A 45 -12.28 -0.47 4.04
CA ILE A 45 -13.13 -0.50 5.24
C ILE A 45 -14.46 -1.17 4.85
N ALA A 46 -14.77 -2.27 5.53
CA ALA A 46 -15.99 -3.05 5.30
C ALA A 46 -16.73 -3.26 6.62
N GLU A 47 -17.98 -2.83 6.68
CA GLU A 47 -18.86 -3.07 7.82
C GLU A 47 -19.48 -4.47 7.73
N ALA A 48 -19.53 -5.19 8.86
CA ALA A 48 -20.13 -6.52 8.89
C ALA A 48 -21.67 -6.42 8.94
N PRO A 49 -22.42 -7.30 8.24
CA PRO A 49 -21.93 -8.41 7.41
C PRO A 49 -21.41 -7.94 6.05
N VAL A 50 -20.23 -8.44 5.66
CA VAL A 50 -19.62 -8.10 4.37
C VAL A 50 -20.23 -8.95 3.26
N ARG A 51 -20.69 -8.30 2.19
CA ARG A 51 -21.16 -8.95 0.96
C ARG A 51 -20.39 -8.40 -0.24
N LEU A 52 -19.65 -9.25 -0.94
CA LEU A 52 -18.84 -8.88 -2.11
C LEU A 52 -19.55 -9.21 -3.42
N CYS A 53 -19.53 -8.28 -4.36
CA CYS A 53 -20.20 -8.41 -5.64
C CYS A 53 -19.56 -9.50 -6.51
N ARG A 54 -20.35 -10.50 -6.89
CA ARG A 54 -19.94 -11.54 -7.83
C ARG A 54 -20.42 -11.30 -9.27
N CYS A 55 -21.49 -10.51 -9.43
CA CYS A 55 -22.18 -10.34 -10.71
C CYS A 55 -21.57 -9.26 -11.62
N GLY A 56 -20.65 -8.44 -11.13
CA GLY A 56 -20.02 -7.36 -11.87
C GLY A 56 -20.90 -6.13 -12.11
N GLN A 57 -22.15 -6.12 -11.65
CA GLN A 57 -23.12 -5.07 -11.96
C GLN A 57 -23.44 -4.14 -10.78
N SER A 58 -22.84 -4.35 -9.61
CA SER A 58 -23.08 -3.48 -8.45
C SER A 58 -22.62 -2.05 -8.70
N GLN A 59 -23.30 -1.07 -8.10
CA GLN A 59 -22.91 0.34 -8.12
C GLN A 59 -21.96 0.70 -6.97
N THR A 60 -21.92 -0.11 -5.91
CA THR A 60 -21.07 0.08 -4.73
C THR A 60 -19.91 -0.90 -4.69
N LYS A 61 -19.41 -1.32 -5.87
CA LYS A 61 -18.26 -2.22 -5.98
C LYS A 61 -17.11 -1.75 -5.07
N PRO A 62 -16.43 -2.67 -4.37
CA PRO A 62 -16.52 -4.13 -4.50
C PRO A 62 -17.69 -4.78 -3.75
N PHE A 63 -18.54 -4.01 -3.07
CA PHE A 63 -19.65 -4.55 -2.29
C PHE A 63 -20.86 -4.90 -3.15
N CYS A 64 -21.76 -5.71 -2.60
CA CYS A 64 -23.02 -6.08 -3.24
C CYS A 64 -24.15 -5.15 -2.77
N ASP A 65 -24.86 -4.56 -3.74
CA ASP A 65 -26.07 -3.74 -3.59
C ASP A 65 -27.33 -4.46 -4.11
N ASP A 66 -27.27 -5.79 -4.18
CA ASP A 66 -28.35 -6.65 -4.66
C ASP A 66 -28.72 -6.49 -6.15
N SER A 67 -27.91 -5.76 -6.94
CA SER A 67 -28.04 -5.66 -8.40
C SER A 67 -28.07 -7.01 -9.12
N HIS A 68 -27.52 -8.07 -8.52
CA HIS A 68 -27.53 -9.42 -9.06
C HIS A 68 -28.95 -9.99 -9.24
N VAL A 69 -29.91 -9.60 -8.39
CA VAL A 69 -31.31 -10.04 -8.45
C VAL A 69 -31.98 -9.47 -9.69
N ALA A 70 -31.93 -8.14 -9.83
CA ALA A 70 -32.54 -7.44 -10.96
C ALA A 70 -31.92 -7.81 -12.31
N ARG A 71 -30.62 -8.18 -12.32
CA ARG A 71 -29.88 -8.58 -13.53
C ARG A 71 -29.94 -10.08 -13.82
N GLY A 72 -30.65 -10.87 -13.01
CA GLY A 72 -30.80 -12.31 -13.23
C GLY A 72 -29.47 -13.05 -13.25
N PHE A 73 -28.53 -12.66 -12.39
CA PHE A 73 -27.22 -13.30 -12.34
C PHE A 73 -27.34 -14.78 -11.96
N THR A 74 -26.55 -15.62 -12.64
CA THR A 74 -26.48 -17.07 -12.39
C THR A 74 -25.06 -17.52 -12.11
N ASP A 75 -24.91 -18.40 -11.13
CA ASP A 75 -23.65 -19.04 -10.78
C ASP A 75 -23.34 -20.32 -11.57
N THR A 76 -24.21 -20.68 -12.51
CA THR A 76 -24.03 -21.86 -13.37
C THR A 76 -22.70 -21.78 -14.13
N ARG A 77 -21.93 -22.87 -14.07
CA ARG A 77 -20.70 -23.04 -14.85
C ARG A 77 -21.04 -23.23 -16.33
N ASP A 78 -20.32 -22.55 -17.20
CA ASP A 78 -20.53 -22.67 -18.64
C ASP A 78 -20.00 -24.02 -19.13
N PRO A 79 -20.73 -24.75 -20.00
CA PRO A 79 -20.23 -25.97 -20.63
C PRO A 79 -18.95 -25.77 -21.44
N ARG A 80 -18.71 -24.56 -21.96
CA ARG A 80 -17.52 -24.18 -22.75
C ARG A 80 -16.30 -23.86 -21.89
N ARG A 81 -16.39 -23.99 -20.56
CA ARG A 81 -15.21 -23.80 -19.69
C ARG A 81 -14.09 -24.74 -20.09
N VAL A 82 -12.85 -24.33 -19.84
CA VAL A 82 -11.70 -25.22 -19.96
C VAL A 82 -11.89 -26.40 -18.98
N PRO A 83 -11.84 -27.66 -19.46
CA PRO A 83 -12.03 -28.83 -18.61
C PRO A 83 -11.00 -28.91 -17.48
N ASP A 84 -11.37 -29.60 -16.40
CA ASP A 84 -10.43 -29.99 -15.35
C ASP A 84 -9.46 -31.03 -15.91
N LYS A 85 -8.21 -30.62 -16.11
CA LYS A 85 -7.12 -31.48 -16.60
C LYS A 85 -5.81 -30.99 -16.01
N LEU A 86 -5.14 -31.85 -15.25
CA LEU A 86 -3.83 -31.59 -14.69
C LEU A 86 -2.76 -32.10 -15.66
N ASP A 87 -2.09 -31.19 -16.33
CA ASP A 87 -0.92 -31.47 -17.17
C ASP A 87 0.35 -31.46 -16.31
N VAL A 88 1.26 -32.39 -16.60
CA VAL A 88 2.53 -32.56 -15.86
C VAL A 88 3.69 -32.48 -16.83
N TYR A 89 4.56 -31.50 -16.61
CA TYR A 89 5.73 -31.23 -17.45
C TYR A 89 6.98 -31.63 -16.69
N ALA A 90 7.71 -32.61 -17.21
CA ALA A 90 8.96 -33.06 -16.60
C ALA A 90 10.12 -32.13 -16.98
N GLY A 91 10.92 -31.75 -15.99
CA GLY A 91 12.18 -31.02 -16.16
C GLY A 91 13.36 -31.78 -15.55
N GLN A 92 14.57 -31.25 -15.76
CA GLN A 92 15.78 -31.83 -15.19
C GLN A 92 15.83 -31.71 -13.66
N GLN A 93 15.33 -30.60 -13.10
CA GLN A 93 15.39 -30.31 -11.66
C GLN A 93 14.04 -30.51 -10.94
N ALA A 94 12.93 -30.35 -11.64
CA ALA A 94 11.58 -30.40 -11.08
C ALA A 94 10.52 -30.68 -12.16
N HIS A 95 9.35 -31.11 -11.72
CA HIS A 95 8.13 -31.22 -12.50
C HIS A 95 7.24 -30.01 -12.24
N VAL A 96 6.66 -29.44 -13.30
CA VAL A 96 5.66 -28.39 -13.20
C VAL A 96 4.28 -28.98 -13.49
N PHE A 97 3.33 -28.63 -12.65
CA PHE A 97 1.93 -29.03 -12.75
C PHE A 97 1.13 -27.81 -13.22
N ASP A 98 0.27 -27.96 -14.21
CA ASP A 98 -0.59 -26.90 -14.70
C ASP A 98 -2.00 -27.44 -14.93
N ASN A 99 -3.00 -26.72 -14.41
CA ASN A 99 -4.39 -26.97 -14.71
C ASN A 99 -5.01 -25.73 -15.35
N ARG A 100 -5.12 -25.74 -16.69
CA ARG A 100 -5.68 -24.63 -17.46
C ARG A 100 -7.15 -24.36 -17.12
N GLY A 101 -7.88 -25.36 -16.61
CA GLY A 101 -9.23 -25.18 -16.07
C GLY A 101 -9.31 -24.27 -14.84
N THR A 102 -8.21 -24.17 -14.08
CA THR A 102 -8.05 -23.29 -12.91
C THR A 102 -7.49 -21.92 -13.27
N CYS A 103 -6.87 -21.78 -14.44
CA CYS A 103 -6.13 -20.57 -14.81
C CYS A 103 -7.05 -19.34 -14.92
N ALA A 104 -6.70 -18.26 -14.24
CA ALA A 104 -7.37 -16.97 -14.39
C ALA A 104 -6.81 -16.12 -15.54
N HIS A 105 -5.84 -16.64 -16.30
CA HIS A 105 -5.15 -15.97 -17.41
C HIS A 105 -4.56 -14.60 -17.02
N SER A 106 -3.89 -14.51 -15.87
CA SER A 106 -3.36 -13.26 -15.35
C SER A 106 -2.05 -12.78 -15.99
N GLY A 107 -1.38 -13.61 -16.80
CA GLY A 107 -0.07 -13.28 -17.41
C GLY A 107 1.14 -13.39 -16.47
N PHE A 108 0.93 -13.58 -15.16
CA PHE A 108 2.01 -13.53 -14.15
C PHE A 108 3.18 -14.49 -14.40
N CYS A 109 2.91 -15.67 -14.97
CA CYS A 109 3.95 -16.66 -15.28
C CYS A 109 4.68 -16.34 -16.59
N THR A 110 3.94 -15.96 -17.65
CA THR A 110 4.51 -15.63 -18.96
C THR A 110 5.30 -14.33 -18.94
N ASP A 111 4.85 -13.34 -18.16
CA ASP A 111 5.48 -12.02 -18.11
C ASP A 111 6.79 -12.04 -17.30
N ARG A 112 6.87 -12.90 -16.27
CA ARG A 112 8.00 -12.95 -15.34
C ARG A 112 9.03 -14.02 -15.67
N LEU A 113 8.63 -15.11 -16.31
CA LEU A 113 9.52 -16.24 -16.59
C LEU A 113 9.22 -16.82 -17.97
N SER A 114 9.32 -15.98 -18.99
CA SER A 114 9.08 -16.32 -20.40
C SER A 114 10.02 -17.38 -20.95
N SER A 115 11.16 -17.65 -20.28
CA SER A 115 12.05 -18.77 -20.60
C SER A 115 11.47 -20.13 -20.19
N VAL A 116 10.44 -20.16 -19.35
CA VAL A 116 9.75 -21.37 -18.90
C VAL A 116 8.31 -21.41 -19.41
N PHE A 117 7.58 -20.30 -19.38
CA PHE A 117 6.16 -20.25 -19.75
C PHE A 117 5.97 -19.49 -21.07
N HIS A 118 5.55 -20.18 -22.11
CA HIS A 118 5.53 -19.65 -23.47
C HIS A 118 4.11 -19.32 -23.92
N LEU A 119 3.83 -18.06 -24.24
CA LEU A 119 2.52 -17.66 -24.73
C LEU A 119 2.38 -18.03 -26.22
N GLY A 120 1.43 -18.92 -26.54
CA GLY A 120 1.11 -19.28 -27.92
C GLY A 120 1.99 -20.37 -28.54
N GLU A 121 2.85 -21.01 -27.74
CA GLU A 121 3.72 -22.11 -28.16
C GLU A 121 3.42 -23.39 -27.38
N GLU A 122 3.73 -24.54 -27.99
CA GLU A 122 3.60 -25.86 -27.37
C GLU A 122 4.96 -26.60 -27.39
N PRO A 123 5.42 -27.16 -26.25
CA PRO A 123 4.73 -27.20 -24.96
C PRO A 123 4.67 -25.81 -24.29
N PHE A 124 3.52 -25.50 -23.67
CA PHE A 124 3.34 -24.25 -22.92
C PHE A 124 4.39 -24.05 -21.81
N VAL A 125 4.88 -25.15 -21.21
CA VAL A 125 5.86 -25.13 -20.11
C VAL A 125 7.14 -25.86 -20.49
N ALA A 126 8.27 -25.19 -20.32
CA ALA A 126 9.63 -25.74 -20.39
C ALA A 126 10.32 -25.64 -19.01
N PRO A 127 10.11 -26.59 -18.09
CA PRO A 127 10.56 -26.47 -16.69
C PRO A 127 12.07 -26.29 -16.50
N SER A 128 12.89 -26.69 -17.48
CA SER A 128 14.35 -26.57 -17.42
C SER A 128 14.88 -25.23 -17.94
N GLY A 129 14.00 -24.28 -18.29
CA GLY A 129 14.36 -22.98 -18.86
C GLY A 129 14.79 -21.91 -17.85
N ALA A 130 14.80 -22.21 -16.55
CA ALA A 130 15.22 -21.30 -15.49
C ALA A 130 15.82 -22.06 -14.31
N ARG A 131 16.44 -21.33 -13.39
CA ARG A 131 16.88 -21.89 -12.11
C ARG A 131 15.67 -22.31 -11.27
N LEU A 132 15.88 -23.30 -10.40
CA LEU A 132 14.81 -23.87 -9.57
C LEU A 132 14.16 -22.84 -8.63
N ASP A 133 14.94 -21.92 -8.05
CA ASP A 133 14.46 -20.84 -7.20
C ASP A 133 13.52 -19.88 -7.95
N ASP A 134 13.90 -19.46 -9.15
CA ASP A 134 13.06 -18.62 -10.04
C ASP A 134 11.77 -19.35 -10.43
N LEU A 135 11.87 -20.64 -10.75
CA LEU A 135 10.72 -21.47 -11.09
C LEU A 135 9.73 -21.62 -9.92
N ILE A 136 10.22 -21.93 -8.72
CA ILE A 136 9.41 -22.02 -7.49
C ILE A 136 8.70 -20.68 -7.24
N ASN A 137 9.42 -19.56 -7.37
CA ASN A 137 8.87 -18.23 -7.17
C ASN A 137 7.78 -17.89 -8.21
N ALA A 138 7.98 -18.26 -9.47
CA ALA A 138 6.98 -18.07 -10.52
C ALA A 138 5.70 -18.89 -10.26
N VAL A 139 5.84 -20.15 -9.87
CA VAL A 139 4.72 -21.03 -9.50
C VAL A 139 3.94 -20.47 -8.31
N ARG A 140 4.63 -20.11 -7.22
CA ARG A 140 4.01 -19.54 -6.00
C ARG A 140 3.28 -18.22 -6.23
N ARG A 141 3.69 -17.46 -7.27
CA ARG A 141 3.06 -16.18 -7.64
C ARG A 141 1.85 -16.35 -8.58
N CYS A 142 1.47 -17.58 -8.98
CA CYS A 142 0.28 -17.85 -9.78
C CYS A 142 -1.01 -17.45 -9.02
N PRO A 143 -1.72 -16.36 -9.36
CA PRO A 143 -2.81 -15.87 -8.50
C PRO A 143 -4.03 -16.80 -8.41
N SER A 144 -4.21 -17.67 -9.41
CA SER A 144 -5.32 -18.63 -9.45
C SER A 144 -4.99 -19.96 -8.78
N GLY A 145 -3.72 -20.21 -8.44
CA GLY A 145 -3.27 -21.51 -7.93
C GLY A 145 -3.36 -22.62 -8.97
N ALA A 146 -3.30 -22.28 -10.25
CA ALA A 146 -3.34 -23.26 -11.35
C ALA A 146 -2.01 -24.00 -11.52
N LEU A 147 -0.91 -23.39 -11.07
CA LEU A 147 0.42 -23.97 -11.15
C LEU A 147 0.81 -24.68 -9.86
N GLY A 148 1.63 -25.72 -10.00
CA GLY A 148 2.29 -26.42 -8.91
C GLY A 148 3.68 -26.91 -9.32
N ILE A 149 4.48 -27.32 -8.35
CA ILE A 149 5.82 -27.86 -8.56
C ILE A 149 6.08 -29.06 -7.65
N GLY A 150 6.91 -29.98 -8.10
CA GLY A 150 7.42 -31.09 -7.30
C GLY A 150 8.78 -31.52 -7.80
N ILE A 151 9.66 -31.99 -6.90
CA ILE A 151 10.96 -32.54 -7.31
C ILE A 151 10.77 -33.86 -8.06
N GLY A 152 9.78 -34.66 -7.64
CA GLY A 152 9.34 -35.87 -8.33
C GLY A 152 8.07 -35.67 -9.17
N PRO A 153 7.51 -36.75 -9.72
CA PRO A 153 6.30 -36.72 -10.54
C PRO A 153 5.01 -36.41 -9.75
N ALA A 154 5.12 -36.13 -8.45
CA ALA A 154 4.01 -35.72 -7.59
C ALA A 154 4.18 -34.27 -7.15
N ARG A 155 3.07 -33.52 -7.12
CA ARG A 155 3.03 -32.12 -6.65
C ARG A 155 3.44 -32.07 -5.18
N ASP A 156 4.40 -31.21 -4.87
CA ASP A 156 4.79 -30.90 -3.49
C ASP A 156 4.09 -29.62 -3.03
N VAL A 157 3.19 -29.75 -2.06
CA VAL A 157 2.42 -28.63 -1.51
C VAL A 157 3.34 -27.59 -0.86
N ASN A 158 4.40 -27.99 -0.16
CA ASN A 158 5.29 -27.07 0.55
C ASN A 158 6.17 -26.26 -0.41
N LEU A 159 6.48 -26.83 -1.59
CA LEU A 159 7.17 -26.10 -2.64
C LEU A 159 6.20 -25.22 -3.45
N SER A 160 5.00 -25.73 -3.74
CA SER A 160 4.01 -25.05 -4.59
C SER A 160 3.34 -23.85 -3.91
N ASP A 161 3.07 -23.96 -2.61
CA ASP A 161 2.25 -23.00 -1.87
C ASP A 161 3.10 -22.23 -0.82
N VAL A 162 2.56 -21.11 -0.31
CA VAL A 162 3.21 -20.25 0.70
C VAL A 162 2.26 -19.99 1.84
N SER A 163 2.68 -20.24 3.08
CA SER A 163 1.87 -19.87 4.24
C SER A 163 1.83 -18.34 4.42
N ARG A 164 0.63 -17.77 4.39
CA ARG A 164 0.35 -16.34 4.62
C ARG A 164 -0.99 -16.17 5.36
N PRO A 165 -1.21 -15.04 6.05
CA PRO A 165 -2.49 -14.79 6.71
C PRO A 165 -3.65 -14.70 5.69
N PRO A 166 -4.88 -15.03 6.11
CA PRO A 166 -6.09 -14.80 5.32
C PRO A 166 -6.18 -13.36 4.82
N GLN A 167 -6.46 -13.16 3.54
CA GLN A 167 -6.71 -11.84 2.95
C GLN A 167 -7.52 -11.97 1.64
N ILE A 168 -8.30 -10.94 1.32
CA ILE A 168 -8.97 -10.77 0.03
C ILE A 168 -8.44 -9.50 -0.62
N GLU A 169 -7.73 -9.63 -1.74
CA GLU A 169 -7.33 -8.50 -2.59
C GLU A 169 -8.38 -8.30 -3.69
N VAL A 170 -8.85 -7.06 -3.83
CA VAL A 170 -9.67 -6.61 -4.95
C VAL A 170 -8.74 -6.17 -6.07
N SER A 171 -8.41 -7.07 -6.99
CA SER A 171 -7.54 -6.72 -8.12
C SER A 171 -8.25 -5.76 -9.08
N LYS A 172 -7.50 -4.79 -9.59
CA LYS A 172 -8.00 -3.75 -10.50
C LYS A 172 -8.63 -4.38 -11.73
N ASP A 173 -9.87 -4.02 -12.02
CA ASP A 173 -10.62 -4.48 -13.21
C ASP A 173 -10.70 -6.02 -13.32
N GLY A 174 -10.52 -6.71 -12.19
CA GLY A 174 -10.20 -8.13 -12.18
C GLY A 174 -10.89 -8.93 -11.07
N PRO A 175 -10.47 -10.18 -10.84
CA PRO A 175 -11.03 -11.03 -9.81
C PRO A 175 -10.73 -10.56 -8.38
N TYR A 176 -11.39 -11.18 -7.41
CA TYR A 176 -10.87 -11.20 -6.04
C TYR A 176 -9.75 -12.23 -5.94
N ARG A 177 -8.59 -11.87 -5.38
CA ARG A 177 -7.53 -12.83 -5.08
C ARG A 177 -7.60 -13.14 -3.59
N VAL A 178 -7.89 -14.39 -3.28
CA VAL A 178 -8.03 -14.89 -1.92
C VAL A 178 -6.76 -15.64 -1.56
N THR A 179 -6.25 -15.41 -0.36
CA THR A 179 -5.01 -16.02 0.14
C THR A 179 -5.16 -16.46 1.59
N GLY A 180 -4.25 -17.32 2.07
CA GLY A 180 -4.16 -17.75 3.46
C GLY A 180 -5.11 -18.89 3.84
N ASP A 181 -5.21 -19.91 2.99
CA ASP A 181 -5.96 -21.15 3.24
C ASP A 181 -7.45 -20.93 3.56
N VAL A 182 -8.04 -19.88 2.97
CA VAL A 182 -9.47 -19.55 3.14
C VAL A 182 -10.33 -20.57 2.39
N GLU A 183 -11.21 -21.24 3.13
CA GLU A 183 -12.09 -22.26 2.59
C GLU A 183 -13.30 -21.64 1.90
N LEU A 184 -13.68 -22.18 0.73
CA LEU A 184 -14.86 -21.77 -0.01
C LEU A 184 -15.96 -22.80 0.25
N VAL A 185 -17.08 -22.35 0.78
CA VAL A 185 -18.24 -23.20 1.09
C VAL A 185 -19.49 -22.66 0.41
N ASP A 186 -20.47 -23.51 0.14
CA ASP A 186 -21.82 -23.07 -0.24
C ASP A 186 -22.65 -22.63 0.98
N GLU A 187 -23.92 -22.34 0.75
CA GLU A 187 -24.85 -21.85 1.78
C GLU A 187 -25.15 -22.88 2.88
N ASP A 188 -24.99 -24.17 2.55
CA ASP A 188 -25.18 -25.29 3.47
C ASP A 188 -23.88 -25.66 4.22
N GLY A 189 -22.78 -24.96 3.90
CA GLY A 189 -21.46 -25.21 4.48
C GLY A 189 -20.67 -26.32 3.77
N THR A 190 -21.12 -26.78 2.61
CA THR A 190 -20.42 -27.81 1.83
C THR A 190 -19.22 -27.19 1.11
N PRO A 191 -18.01 -27.77 1.21
CA PRO A 191 -16.84 -27.26 0.50
C PRO A 191 -17.02 -27.27 -1.02
N ILE A 192 -16.63 -26.17 -1.67
CA ILE A 192 -16.71 -26.03 -3.12
C ILE A 192 -15.54 -26.77 -3.77
N ALA A 193 -15.87 -27.73 -4.63
CA ALA A 193 -14.88 -28.50 -5.37
C ALA A 193 -13.97 -27.61 -6.24
N ARG A 194 -12.66 -27.81 -6.07
CA ARG A 194 -11.60 -27.25 -6.89
C ARG A 194 -11.12 -28.30 -7.90
N ASN A 195 -10.56 -27.82 -9.01
CA ASN A 195 -9.95 -28.68 -10.02
C ASN A 195 -8.68 -29.38 -9.49
N ALA A 196 -8.26 -30.45 -10.15
CA ALA A 196 -7.10 -31.23 -9.76
C ALA A 196 -5.82 -30.36 -9.71
N GLY A 197 -5.02 -30.51 -8.65
CA GLY A 197 -3.76 -29.79 -8.47
C GLY A 197 -3.88 -28.31 -8.09
N ALA A 198 -5.09 -27.77 -7.99
CA ALA A 198 -5.32 -26.39 -7.58
C ALA A 198 -4.82 -26.13 -6.15
N SER A 199 -4.20 -24.98 -5.93
CA SER A 199 -3.80 -24.54 -4.59
C SER A 199 -5.00 -24.51 -3.63
N GLN A 200 -4.77 -24.87 -2.37
CA GLN A 200 -5.70 -24.62 -1.27
C GLN A 200 -5.45 -23.29 -0.58
N GLU A 201 -4.22 -22.77 -0.73
CA GLU A 201 -3.74 -21.57 -0.05
C GLU A 201 -4.29 -20.31 -0.70
N HIS A 202 -4.39 -20.30 -2.04
CA HIS A 202 -4.91 -19.14 -2.77
C HIS A 202 -5.85 -19.52 -3.91
N ALA A 203 -6.66 -18.55 -4.34
CA ALA A 203 -7.58 -18.68 -5.46
C ALA A 203 -7.91 -17.32 -6.07
N SER A 204 -8.35 -17.32 -7.33
CA SER A 204 -8.95 -16.15 -7.97
C SER A 204 -10.46 -16.35 -8.15
N LEU A 205 -11.29 -15.51 -7.53
CA LEU A 205 -12.75 -15.56 -7.59
C LEU A 205 -13.31 -14.54 -8.58
N CYS A 206 -14.30 -14.96 -9.36
CA CYS A 206 -14.93 -14.13 -10.38
C CYS A 206 -15.65 -12.93 -9.76
N ARG A 207 -15.31 -11.72 -10.23
CA ARG A 207 -15.98 -10.48 -9.83
C ARG A 207 -16.85 -9.87 -10.93
N CYS A 208 -16.58 -10.20 -12.19
CA CYS A 208 -17.23 -9.61 -13.36
C CYS A 208 -18.58 -10.24 -13.75
N GLY A 209 -19.00 -11.33 -13.09
CA GLY A 209 -20.19 -12.11 -13.44
C GLY A 209 -20.08 -12.98 -14.71
N ALA A 210 -19.08 -12.77 -15.57
CA ALA A 210 -18.96 -13.43 -16.87
C ALA A 210 -18.09 -14.69 -16.90
N SER A 211 -17.49 -15.10 -15.79
CA SER A 211 -16.59 -16.27 -15.77
C SER A 211 -17.29 -17.54 -16.26
N LEU A 212 -16.60 -18.34 -17.07
CA LEU A 212 -17.05 -19.67 -17.50
C LEU A 212 -16.94 -20.72 -16.39
N ASN A 213 -16.04 -20.52 -15.42
CA ASN A 213 -15.73 -21.49 -14.35
C ASN A 213 -16.14 -21.00 -12.94
N LYS A 214 -17.31 -20.37 -12.81
CA LYS A 214 -17.79 -19.84 -11.52
C LYS A 214 -17.76 -20.90 -10.40
N PRO A 215 -17.39 -20.53 -9.16
CA PRO A 215 -17.08 -19.18 -8.67
C PRO A 215 -15.66 -18.70 -9.02
N PHE A 216 -14.83 -19.51 -9.67
CA PHE A 216 -13.46 -19.16 -10.01
C PHE A 216 -13.40 -18.23 -11.23
N CYS A 217 -12.36 -17.41 -11.32
CA CYS A 217 -12.10 -16.57 -12.47
C CYS A 217 -11.52 -17.40 -13.62
N SER A 218 -12.03 -17.18 -14.83
CA SER A 218 -11.55 -17.81 -16.08
C SER A 218 -10.91 -16.79 -17.04
N GLY A 219 -10.58 -15.59 -16.57
CA GLY A 219 -10.04 -14.53 -17.42
C GLY A 219 -11.07 -13.71 -18.22
N MET A 220 -12.34 -14.15 -18.28
CA MET A 220 -13.42 -13.49 -19.05
C MET A 220 -13.64 -11.99 -18.76
N HIS A 221 -13.15 -11.48 -17.63
CA HIS A 221 -13.22 -10.05 -17.30
C HIS A 221 -12.56 -9.17 -18.36
N TRP A 222 -11.49 -9.64 -19.00
CA TRP A 222 -10.86 -8.97 -20.15
C TRP A 222 -11.81 -8.90 -21.35
N ASN A 223 -12.42 -10.03 -21.71
CA ASN A 223 -13.29 -10.12 -22.89
C ASN A 223 -14.57 -9.30 -22.76
N VAL A 224 -15.09 -9.14 -21.54
CA VAL A 224 -16.30 -8.34 -21.29
C VAL A 224 -16.01 -6.89 -20.92
N GLY A 225 -14.74 -6.48 -20.92
CA GLY A 225 -14.33 -5.11 -20.56
C GLY A 225 -14.79 -4.72 -19.16
N PHE A 226 -14.63 -5.61 -18.18
CA PHE A 226 -15.01 -5.31 -16.81
C PHE A 226 -14.06 -4.27 -16.22
N HIS A 227 -14.62 -3.17 -15.73
CA HIS A 227 -13.85 -2.11 -15.07
C HIS A 227 -14.43 -1.76 -13.70
N ASP A 228 -13.53 -1.40 -12.80
CA ASP A 228 -13.86 -0.72 -11.56
C ASP A 228 -14.41 0.69 -11.82
N PRO A 229 -15.19 1.24 -10.88
CA PRO A 229 -15.53 2.66 -10.92
C PRO A 229 -14.26 3.49 -11.01
N VAL A 230 -14.16 4.32 -12.05
CA VAL A 230 -13.04 5.26 -12.20
C VAL A 230 -13.18 6.31 -11.10
N PRO A 231 -12.12 6.59 -10.31
CA PRO A 231 -12.06 7.78 -9.49
C PRO A 231 -12.34 9.03 -10.33
N ASP A 232 -12.74 10.14 -9.69
CA ASP A 232 -12.93 11.43 -10.36
C ASP A 232 -11.78 11.70 -11.36
N PRO A 233 -12.06 11.82 -12.67
CA PRO A 233 -11.02 11.98 -13.69
C PRO A 233 -10.23 13.29 -13.54
N LEU A 234 -10.74 14.25 -12.76
CA LEU A 234 -10.02 15.48 -12.42
C LEU A 234 -9.11 15.32 -11.20
N ARG A 235 -9.16 14.17 -10.50
CA ARG A 235 -8.31 13.91 -9.35
C ARG A 235 -6.89 13.57 -9.78
N GLU A 236 -5.93 14.34 -9.31
CA GLU A 236 -4.52 13.99 -9.43
C GLU A 236 -4.21 12.76 -8.54
N PRO A 237 -3.61 11.68 -9.10
CA PRO A 237 -3.23 10.52 -8.30
C PRO A 237 -2.09 10.88 -7.35
N THR A 238 -1.98 10.20 -6.22
CA THR A 238 -0.79 10.28 -5.37
C THR A 238 0.41 9.59 -6.04
N LEU A 239 1.63 9.90 -5.60
CA LEU A 239 2.83 9.15 -6.02
C LEU A 239 2.73 7.66 -5.64
N PHE A 240 2.06 7.34 -4.52
CA PHE A 240 1.81 5.98 -4.08
C PHE A 240 0.93 5.22 -5.09
N GLU A 241 -0.19 5.83 -5.49
CA GLU A 241 -1.11 5.24 -6.47
C GLU A 241 -0.42 5.08 -7.82
N TRP A 242 0.33 6.09 -8.26
CA TRP A 242 1.04 6.06 -9.53
C TRP A 242 2.15 5.01 -9.55
N ALA A 243 2.90 4.87 -8.46
CA ALA A 243 3.95 3.86 -8.33
C ALA A 243 3.42 2.42 -8.39
N GLY A 244 2.11 2.19 -8.27
CA GLY A 244 1.51 0.85 -8.17
C GLY A 244 1.27 0.38 -6.73
N GLY A 245 1.27 1.30 -5.77
CA GLY A 245 0.93 1.03 -4.38
C GLY A 245 2.01 0.28 -3.60
N TYR A 246 1.59 -0.32 -2.47
CA TYR A 246 2.48 -1.06 -1.58
C TYR A 246 3.16 -2.26 -2.26
N PRO A 247 2.47 -3.09 -3.08
CA PRO A 247 3.09 -4.24 -3.74
C PRO A 247 4.28 -3.84 -4.62
N ALA A 248 4.16 -2.78 -5.41
CA ALA A 248 5.23 -2.31 -6.29
C ALA A 248 6.43 -1.77 -5.50
N LEU A 249 6.16 -0.96 -4.47
CA LEU A 249 7.22 -0.45 -3.58
C LEU A 249 7.90 -1.57 -2.79
N LEU A 250 7.18 -2.63 -2.42
CA LEU A 250 7.73 -3.80 -1.75
C LEU A 250 8.61 -4.63 -2.68
N ASP A 251 8.19 -4.89 -3.92
CA ASP A 251 9.02 -5.60 -4.89
C ASP A 251 10.31 -4.80 -5.16
N MET A 252 10.22 -3.46 -5.28
CA MET A 252 11.38 -2.56 -5.37
C MET A 252 12.34 -2.68 -4.18
N THR A 253 11.85 -2.54 -2.95
CA THR A 253 12.73 -2.62 -1.77
C THR A 253 13.32 -4.02 -1.60
N ARG A 254 12.59 -5.07 -1.97
CA ARG A 254 13.12 -6.43 -1.97
C ARG A 254 14.29 -6.58 -2.94
N ILE A 255 14.15 -6.10 -4.19
CA ILE A 255 15.25 -6.09 -5.16
C ILE A 255 16.46 -5.36 -4.60
N PHE A 256 16.26 -4.17 -4.02
CA PHE A 256 17.33 -3.39 -3.41
C PHE A 256 18.11 -4.21 -2.36
N TYR A 257 17.41 -4.78 -1.39
CA TYR A 257 18.03 -5.48 -0.26
C TYR A 257 18.53 -6.90 -0.58
N SER A 258 17.96 -7.57 -1.59
CA SER A 258 18.36 -8.94 -1.94
C SER A 258 19.47 -8.99 -2.99
N ARG A 259 19.51 -8.01 -3.91
CA ARG A 259 20.44 -7.98 -5.03
C ARG A 259 21.57 -6.99 -4.79
N TYR A 260 21.25 -5.71 -4.60
CA TYR A 260 22.25 -4.64 -4.61
C TYR A 260 23.03 -4.53 -3.29
N VAL A 261 22.36 -4.64 -2.14
CA VAL A 261 23.00 -4.48 -0.83
C VAL A 261 24.05 -5.56 -0.51
N PRO A 262 23.78 -6.87 -0.69
CA PRO A 262 24.74 -7.91 -0.29
C PRO A 262 26.02 -7.93 -1.12
N GLU A 263 25.94 -7.48 -2.37
CA GLU A 263 27.07 -7.48 -3.31
C GLU A 263 27.99 -6.26 -3.13
N ASP A 264 27.53 -5.20 -2.46
CA ASP A 264 28.26 -3.93 -2.36
C ASP A 264 29.12 -3.83 -1.09
N PRO A 265 30.44 -3.55 -1.21
CA PRO A 265 31.37 -3.53 -0.08
C PRO A 265 31.14 -2.35 0.88
N LEU A 266 30.45 -1.29 0.47
CA LEU A 266 30.19 -0.10 1.28
C LEU A 266 28.82 -0.15 1.97
N LEU A 267 27.82 -0.74 1.31
CA LEU A 267 26.46 -0.89 1.86
C LEU A 267 26.26 -2.21 2.62
N GLY A 268 26.82 -3.32 2.16
CA GLY A 268 26.68 -4.63 2.80
C GLY A 268 26.92 -4.59 4.32
N PRO A 269 28.05 -4.03 4.79
CA PRO A 269 28.32 -3.91 6.22
C PRO A 269 27.30 -3.04 6.99
N LEU A 270 26.70 -2.02 6.35
CA LEU A 270 25.73 -1.13 7.00
C LEU A 270 24.41 -1.87 7.34
N PHE A 271 24.06 -2.86 6.52
CA PHE A 271 22.82 -3.62 6.62
C PHE A 271 23.01 -5.07 7.09
N ALA A 272 24.22 -5.48 7.47
CA ALA A 272 24.53 -6.87 7.84
C ALA A 272 23.65 -7.41 8.99
N GLU A 273 23.23 -6.55 9.92
CA GLU A 273 22.39 -6.89 11.07
C GLU A 273 20.92 -6.47 10.89
N MET A 274 20.49 -6.16 9.66
CA MET A 274 19.11 -5.75 9.42
C MET A 274 18.11 -6.88 9.73
N SER A 275 16.93 -6.51 10.22
CA SER A 275 15.84 -7.45 10.41
C SER A 275 15.41 -8.05 9.05
N PRO A 276 14.99 -9.32 8.98
CA PRO A 276 14.49 -9.93 7.74
C PRO A 276 13.32 -9.17 7.10
N ASP A 277 12.50 -8.48 7.91
CA ASP A 277 11.36 -7.66 7.46
C ASP A 277 11.74 -6.20 7.12
N HIS A 278 13.03 -5.89 6.99
CA HIS A 278 13.49 -4.54 6.65
C HIS A 278 12.97 -4.02 5.29
N PRO A 279 12.90 -4.82 4.21
CA PRO A 279 12.29 -4.38 2.95
C PRO A 279 10.84 -3.94 3.12
N GLU A 280 10.05 -4.66 3.92
CA GLU A 280 8.65 -4.36 4.23
C GLU A 280 8.50 -3.06 5.01
N ARG A 281 9.43 -2.77 5.94
CA ARG A 281 9.48 -1.52 6.70
C ARG A 281 9.76 -0.33 5.80
N VAL A 282 10.72 -0.43 4.90
CA VAL A 282 11.05 0.67 3.98
C VAL A 282 9.92 0.89 2.97
N ALA A 283 9.31 -0.17 2.44
CA ALA A 283 8.16 -0.04 1.56
C ALA A 283 6.96 0.62 2.26
N ALA A 284 6.71 0.27 3.53
CA ALA A 284 5.67 0.90 4.34
C ALA A 284 5.95 2.40 4.58
N TRP A 285 7.22 2.75 4.82
CA TRP A 285 7.65 4.15 4.97
C TRP A 285 7.41 4.95 3.70
N LEU A 286 7.90 4.45 2.56
CA LEU A 286 7.71 5.10 1.26
C LEU A 286 6.23 5.23 0.90
N SER A 287 5.43 4.21 1.19
CA SER A 287 3.99 4.24 0.93
C SER A 287 3.29 5.38 1.66
N GLU A 288 3.57 5.53 2.96
CA GLU A 288 2.99 6.62 3.75
C GLU A 288 3.49 8.00 3.27
N VAL A 289 4.78 8.10 2.93
CA VAL A 289 5.35 9.35 2.44
C VAL A 289 4.73 9.78 1.12
N PHE A 290 4.54 8.85 0.18
CA PHE A 290 4.02 9.10 -1.17
C PHE A 290 2.50 9.28 -1.23
N GLY A 291 1.85 9.53 -0.08
CA GLY A 291 0.41 9.82 -0.01
C GLY A 291 -0.48 8.60 0.19
N GLY A 292 0.11 7.41 0.37
CA GLY A 292 -0.63 6.20 0.71
C GLY A 292 -1.08 6.13 2.19
N PRO A 293 -1.64 4.98 2.59
CA PRO A 293 -2.06 4.72 3.97
C PRO A 293 -0.90 4.79 4.96
N ARG A 294 -1.22 4.94 6.26
CA ARG A 294 -0.25 5.12 7.34
C ARG A 294 0.42 3.83 7.79
N PHE A 295 0.85 3.00 6.83
CA PHE A 295 1.39 1.67 7.08
C PHE A 295 2.58 1.69 8.04
N TYR A 296 3.49 2.66 7.89
CA TYR A 296 4.65 2.72 8.75
C TYR A 296 4.30 3.22 10.15
N THR A 297 3.52 4.28 10.24
CA THR A 297 3.14 4.85 11.52
C THR A 297 2.34 3.86 12.36
N GLU A 298 1.37 3.18 11.77
CA GLU A 298 0.52 2.21 12.46
C GLU A 298 1.28 0.95 12.89
N ARG A 299 2.19 0.44 12.04
CA ARG A 299 2.91 -0.82 12.32
C ARG A 299 4.20 -0.63 13.13
N TYR A 300 4.87 0.51 12.97
CA TYR A 300 6.25 0.70 13.46
C TYR A 300 6.43 1.97 14.31
N GLY A 301 5.44 2.86 14.42
CA GLY A 301 5.50 4.01 15.33
C GLY A 301 6.06 5.31 14.72
N GLY A 302 6.06 5.42 13.39
CA GLY A 302 6.19 6.70 12.68
C GLY A 302 7.60 7.29 12.69
N TYR A 303 7.70 8.60 12.45
CA TYR A 303 8.97 9.31 12.27
C TYR A 303 9.98 9.06 13.40
N ARG A 304 9.53 9.09 14.67
CA ARG A 304 10.39 8.87 15.84
C ARG A 304 11.10 7.52 15.77
N ARG A 305 10.38 6.46 15.36
CA ARG A 305 10.98 5.14 15.19
C ARG A 305 11.98 5.14 14.03
N MET A 306 11.63 5.72 12.89
CA MET A 306 12.51 5.73 11.72
C MET A 306 13.85 6.39 12.04
N VAL A 307 13.82 7.56 12.67
CA VAL A 307 15.04 8.29 13.03
C VAL A 307 15.89 7.50 14.03
N SER A 308 15.27 6.82 15.02
CA SER A 308 16.05 6.04 15.99
C SER A 308 16.82 4.87 15.37
N GLN A 309 16.44 4.43 14.17
CA GLN A 309 17.20 3.40 13.43
C GLN A 309 18.45 3.96 12.72
N HIS A 310 18.54 5.29 12.56
CA HIS A 310 19.65 5.95 11.88
C HIS A 310 20.68 6.57 12.84
N ILE A 311 20.28 6.88 14.08
CA ILE A 311 21.16 7.48 15.10
C ILE A 311 22.37 6.59 15.35
N GLY A 312 23.56 7.17 15.35
CA GLY A 312 24.82 6.49 15.66
C GLY A 312 25.34 5.56 14.56
N LYS A 313 24.73 5.59 13.36
CA LYS A 313 25.21 4.81 12.21
C LYS A 313 26.36 5.47 11.45
N GLU A 314 26.65 6.75 11.70
CA GLU A 314 27.74 7.50 11.07
C GLU A 314 27.80 7.33 9.54
N ILE A 315 26.65 7.49 8.88
CA ILE A 315 26.50 7.24 7.44
C ILE A 315 27.38 8.22 6.67
N ARG A 316 28.30 7.69 5.86
CA ARG A 316 29.24 8.51 5.08
C ARG A 316 28.64 9.01 3.76
N PRO A 317 29.11 10.15 3.21
CA PRO A 317 28.60 10.70 1.96
C PRO A 317 28.62 9.72 0.78
N GLU A 318 29.68 8.91 0.66
CA GLU A 318 29.79 7.90 -0.40
C GLU A 318 28.78 6.75 -0.23
N GLN A 319 28.49 6.33 1.00
CA GLN A 319 27.46 5.32 1.28
C GLN A 319 26.07 5.86 0.92
N ARG A 320 25.79 7.13 1.28
CA ARG A 320 24.55 7.81 0.90
C ARG A 320 24.39 7.91 -0.61
N ALA A 321 25.45 8.24 -1.33
CA ALA A 321 25.42 8.36 -2.79
C ALA A 321 25.05 7.02 -3.44
N LEU A 322 25.75 5.95 -3.07
CA LEU A 322 25.48 4.59 -3.57
C LEU A 322 24.08 4.11 -3.22
N TRP A 323 23.63 4.33 -1.98
CA TRP A 323 22.28 3.97 -1.56
C TRP A 323 21.23 4.62 -2.46
N ALA A 324 21.36 5.92 -2.74
CA ALA A 324 20.43 6.64 -3.60
C ALA A 324 20.43 6.10 -5.04
N THR A 325 21.61 5.81 -5.60
CA THR A 325 21.75 5.24 -6.95
C THR A 325 21.06 3.88 -7.06
N TYR A 326 21.32 2.96 -6.14
CA TYR A 326 20.73 1.62 -6.18
C TYR A 326 19.23 1.62 -5.90
N MET A 327 18.71 2.56 -5.09
CA MET A 327 17.25 2.73 -4.94
C MET A 327 16.58 3.10 -6.25
N VAL A 328 17.21 3.97 -7.06
CA VAL A 328 16.69 4.34 -8.38
C VAL A 328 16.78 3.17 -9.36
N GLN A 329 17.92 2.46 -9.40
CA GLN A 329 18.05 1.26 -10.23
C GLN A 329 17.07 0.15 -9.85
N SER A 330 16.82 -0.04 -8.56
CA SER A 330 15.83 -1.01 -8.08
C SER A 330 14.41 -0.62 -8.50
N ALA A 331 14.12 0.67 -8.65
CA ALA A 331 12.83 1.13 -9.18
C ALA A 331 12.65 0.77 -10.67
N ASP A 332 13.73 0.82 -11.46
CA ASP A 332 13.71 0.35 -12.85
C ASP A 332 13.54 -1.17 -12.93
N ASP A 333 14.33 -1.92 -12.16
CA ASP A 333 14.26 -3.39 -12.11
C ASP A 333 12.90 -3.91 -11.64
N ALA A 334 12.24 -3.19 -10.74
CA ALA A 334 10.90 -3.52 -10.26
C ALA A 334 9.78 -3.10 -11.22
N GLY A 335 10.11 -2.41 -12.32
CA GLY A 335 9.14 -1.94 -13.31
C GLY A 335 8.25 -0.80 -12.82
N LEU A 336 8.72 0.02 -11.86
CA LEU A 336 8.00 1.25 -11.49
C LEU A 336 7.92 2.19 -12.72
N PRO A 337 6.91 3.07 -12.79
CA PRO A 337 6.75 4.00 -13.91
C PRO A 337 8.02 4.79 -14.22
N SER A 338 8.32 4.93 -15.51
CA SER A 338 9.53 5.61 -16.01
C SER A 338 9.24 6.98 -16.60
N ASP A 339 8.01 7.50 -16.47
CA ASP A 339 7.65 8.82 -16.93
C ASP A 339 8.51 9.91 -16.23
N PRO A 340 8.93 10.96 -16.95
CA PRO A 340 9.82 11.99 -16.42
C PRO A 340 9.28 12.65 -15.14
N GLU A 341 7.97 12.88 -15.08
CA GLU A 341 7.28 13.53 -13.97
C GLU A 341 7.40 12.70 -12.68
N PHE A 342 7.03 11.42 -12.72
CA PHE A 342 7.18 10.52 -11.59
C PHE A 342 8.64 10.31 -11.20
N ARG A 343 9.52 10.08 -12.18
CA ARG A 343 10.95 9.84 -11.91
C ARG A 343 11.60 11.06 -11.27
N ALA A 344 11.28 12.28 -11.70
CA ALA A 344 11.78 13.49 -11.08
C ALA A 344 11.33 13.60 -9.61
N ALA A 345 10.04 13.39 -9.34
CA ALA A 345 9.49 13.46 -7.98
C ALA A 345 10.09 12.39 -7.05
N PHE A 346 10.22 11.15 -7.55
CA PHE A 346 10.79 10.03 -6.82
C PHE A 346 12.27 10.26 -6.49
N VAL A 347 13.09 10.60 -7.49
CA VAL A 347 14.54 10.85 -7.29
C VAL A 347 14.77 12.01 -6.34
N ALA A 348 13.99 13.09 -6.45
CA ALA A 348 14.08 14.24 -5.55
C ALA A 348 13.83 13.83 -4.08
N TYR A 349 12.85 12.95 -3.83
CA TYR A 349 12.61 12.43 -2.49
C TYR A 349 13.77 11.58 -1.97
N ILE A 350 14.25 10.63 -2.78
CA ILE A 350 15.36 9.74 -2.41
C ILE A 350 16.63 10.55 -2.08
N GLU A 351 16.93 11.57 -2.88
CA GLU A 351 18.04 12.49 -2.63
C GLU A 351 17.83 13.28 -1.32
N TRP A 352 16.66 13.90 -1.15
CA TRP A 352 16.34 14.69 0.05
C TRP A 352 16.36 13.85 1.34
N GLY A 353 15.68 12.71 1.34
CA GLY A 353 15.57 11.83 2.50
C GLY A 353 16.91 11.21 2.89
N SER A 354 17.73 10.81 1.92
CA SER A 354 19.05 10.24 2.20
C SER A 354 20.03 11.24 2.82
N ARG A 355 19.92 12.54 2.50
CA ARG A 355 20.69 13.60 3.19
C ARG A 355 20.27 13.77 4.64
N ILE A 356 18.96 13.71 4.92
CA ILE A 356 18.45 13.76 6.30
C ILE A 356 18.92 12.53 7.10
N ALA A 357 19.02 11.36 6.48
CA ALA A 357 19.58 10.18 7.12
C ALA A 357 21.04 10.42 7.56
N VAL A 358 21.86 11.02 6.70
CA VAL A 358 23.24 11.41 7.06
C VAL A 358 23.25 12.38 8.24
N GLU A 359 22.47 13.47 8.18
CA GLU A 359 22.36 14.45 9.28
C GLU A 359 22.00 13.80 10.62
N ASN A 360 21.02 12.88 10.61
CA ASN A 360 20.53 12.23 11.83
C ASN A 360 21.46 11.12 12.32
N SER A 361 22.39 10.63 11.49
CA SER A 361 23.30 9.53 11.84
C SER A 361 24.58 9.95 12.54
N GLY A 362 24.94 11.24 12.47
CA GLY A 362 26.18 11.77 13.01
C GLY A 362 26.29 11.67 14.52
N ALA A 363 27.52 11.60 15.02
CA ALA A 363 27.82 11.59 16.45
C ALA A 363 27.27 12.87 17.13
N GLY A 364 26.36 12.69 18.09
CA GLY A 364 25.75 13.79 18.84
C GLY A 364 24.57 14.49 18.15
N ALA A 365 24.06 13.95 17.02
CA ALA A 365 22.87 14.49 16.37
C ALA A 365 21.65 14.52 17.33
N LYS A 366 20.92 15.64 17.35
CA LYS A 366 19.71 15.85 18.15
C LYS A 366 18.50 16.04 17.24
N PRO A 367 18.02 14.99 16.57
CA PRO A 367 16.88 15.12 15.68
C PRO A 367 15.63 15.57 16.45
N PRO A 368 14.78 16.43 15.87
CA PRO A 368 13.57 16.90 16.53
C PRO A 368 12.64 15.72 16.87
N PRO A 369 12.19 15.59 18.13
CA PRO A 369 11.58 14.34 18.61
C PRO A 369 10.17 14.06 18.07
N ASN A 370 9.45 15.09 17.59
CA ASN A 370 8.02 15.02 17.26
C ASN A 370 7.69 15.54 15.85
N MET A 371 8.52 15.28 14.85
CA MET A 371 8.16 15.60 13.46
C MET A 371 7.12 14.60 12.92
N PRO A 372 6.14 15.05 12.13
CA PRO A 372 5.27 14.14 11.39
C PRO A 372 6.06 13.36 10.33
N VAL A 373 5.52 12.22 9.89
CA VAL A 373 6.03 11.56 8.68
C VAL A 373 5.86 12.54 7.51
N PRO A 374 6.91 12.76 6.68
CA PRO A 374 6.82 13.67 5.55
C PRO A 374 5.71 13.23 4.60
N ARG A 375 5.00 14.19 4.01
CA ARG A 375 4.14 13.94 2.84
C ARG A 375 4.82 14.52 1.62
N TRP A 376 5.08 13.67 0.62
CA TRP A 376 5.75 14.04 -0.61
C TRP A 376 4.76 13.98 -1.77
N TRP A 377 4.75 15.03 -2.60
CA TRP A 377 3.84 15.18 -3.73
C TRP A 377 4.63 15.39 -5.04
N TRP A 378 3.93 15.44 -6.18
CA TRP A 378 4.52 15.63 -7.52
C TRP A 378 5.43 16.86 -7.63
N VAL A 379 5.10 17.91 -6.88
CA VAL A 379 5.93 19.09 -6.72
C VAL A 379 6.60 19.04 -5.35
N CYS A 380 7.92 19.23 -5.32
CA CYS A 380 8.72 19.25 -4.09
C CYS A 380 8.16 20.26 -3.08
N ASN A 381 7.45 19.79 -2.05
CA ASN A 381 7.04 20.63 -0.91
C ASN A 381 8.14 20.74 0.17
N ALA A 382 9.40 20.41 -0.19
CA ALA A 382 10.59 20.53 0.66
C ALA A 382 11.12 21.96 0.69
N THR A 383 10.33 22.90 1.21
CA THR A 383 10.76 24.29 1.39
C THR A 383 11.75 24.40 2.57
N PRO A 384 12.64 25.41 2.60
CA PRO A 384 13.62 25.59 3.70
C PRO A 384 13.03 25.66 5.12
N ALA A 385 11.71 25.85 5.27
CA ALA A 385 11.01 25.88 6.55
C ALA A 385 10.25 24.58 6.89
N ALA A 386 10.25 23.57 6.01
CA ALA A 386 9.50 22.32 6.21
C ALA A 386 10.00 21.47 7.39
N ARG A 387 11.27 21.65 7.81
CA ARG A 387 11.88 20.99 8.98
C ARG A 387 13.06 21.81 9.53
N PRO A 388 13.21 21.96 10.86
CA PRO A 388 14.43 22.50 11.47
C PRO A 388 15.66 21.58 11.28
N PRO A 389 16.86 22.10 10.96
CA PRO A 389 18.07 21.29 10.82
C PRO A 389 18.41 20.52 12.11
N ALA A 390 18.92 19.29 12.00
CA ALA A 390 19.32 18.50 13.18
C ALA A 390 20.54 19.08 13.93
N SER A 391 21.30 19.95 13.26
CA SER A 391 22.46 20.68 13.79
C SER A 391 22.15 22.10 14.23
N ALA A 392 20.89 22.55 14.13
CA ALA A 392 20.53 23.87 14.61
C ALA A 392 20.70 23.90 16.14
N GLY A 393 21.63 24.72 16.63
CA GLY A 393 21.65 25.09 18.05
C GLY A 393 20.34 25.78 18.44
N ASP A 394 20.05 25.88 19.73
CA ASP A 394 18.83 26.50 20.27
C ASP A 394 18.65 27.92 19.70
N ALA A 395 17.92 28.03 18.60
CA ALA A 395 17.59 29.31 18.01
C ALA A 395 16.59 30.02 18.94
N PRO A 396 16.76 31.31 19.22
CA PRO A 396 15.87 32.04 20.10
C PRO A 396 14.46 32.02 19.51
N VAL A 397 13.48 31.72 20.37
CA VAL A 397 12.05 31.63 20.03
C VAL A 397 11.59 32.99 19.49
N ALA A 398 11.54 33.13 18.17
CA ALA A 398 10.94 34.27 17.51
C ALA A 398 9.42 34.14 17.63
N ASN A 399 8.86 34.52 18.79
CA ASN A 399 7.46 34.88 19.03
C ASN A 399 7.24 35.13 20.54
N ALA A 400 7.87 36.17 21.09
CA ALA A 400 7.42 36.70 22.38
C ALA A 400 6.10 37.44 22.14
N LEU A 401 5.01 36.96 22.75
CA LEU A 401 3.73 37.67 22.76
C LEU A 401 3.93 39.04 23.45
N PRO A 402 3.33 40.13 22.93
CA PRO A 402 3.45 41.45 23.54
C PRO A 402 2.85 41.43 24.95
N GLY A 403 3.43 42.21 25.86
CA GLY A 403 2.94 42.34 27.24
C GLY A 403 1.47 42.80 27.31
N PRO A 404 0.82 42.71 28.48
CA PRO A 404 -0.59 43.10 28.66
C PRO A 404 -0.90 44.52 28.19
N ASP A 405 0.05 45.43 28.40
CA ASP A 405 -0.08 46.88 28.12
C ASP A 405 0.70 47.32 26.87
N GLU A 406 1.29 46.37 26.13
CA GLU A 406 2.07 46.68 24.92
C GLU A 406 1.16 46.68 23.68
N ALA A 407 1.33 47.71 22.85
CA ALA A 407 0.59 47.88 21.60
C ALA A 407 0.82 46.70 20.65
N VAL A 408 -0.28 46.15 20.13
CA VAL A 408 -0.20 45.03 19.18
C VAL A 408 0.09 45.59 17.79
N GLN A 409 1.29 45.33 17.26
CA GLN A 409 1.65 45.66 15.89
C GLN A 409 1.28 44.53 14.92
N PHE A 410 0.70 44.86 13.76
CA PHE A 410 0.30 43.86 12.77
C PHE A 410 1.48 43.01 12.29
N GLU A 411 2.54 43.65 11.81
CA GLU A 411 3.70 42.97 11.23
C GLU A 411 4.44 42.04 12.20
N ARG A 412 4.50 42.43 13.47
CA ARG A 412 5.24 41.71 14.50
C ARG A 412 4.41 40.64 15.20
N HIS A 413 3.11 40.86 15.39
CA HIS A 413 2.29 40.05 16.29
C HIS A 413 1.08 39.39 15.62
N ILE A 414 0.56 39.94 14.52
CA ILE A 414 -0.66 39.43 13.86
C ILE A 414 -0.34 38.67 12.58
N ARG A 415 0.50 39.24 11.70
CA ARG A 415 0.91 38.60 10.44
C ARG A 415 1.47 37.19 10.65
N PRO A 416 2.32 36.91 11.67
CA PRO A 416 2.86 35.57 11.90
C PRO A 416 1.81 34.52 12.34
N LEU A 417 0.63 34.95 12.79
CA LEU A 417 -0.44 34.02 13.19
C LEU A 417 -1.14 33.40 11.98
N PHE A 418 -1.12 34.06 10.81
CA PHE A 418 -1.67 33.53 9.56
C PHE A 418 -0.61 32.68 8.83
N ARG A 419 -0.87 31.37 8.70
CA ARG A 419 0.06 30.45 8.03
C ARG A 419 0.05 30.66 6.51
N PRO A 420 1.10 30.24 5.78
CA PRO A 420 1.11 30.32 4.32
C PRO A 420 -0.10 29.65 3.65
N MET A 421 -0.58 28.53 4.22
CA MET A 421 -1.78 27.83 3.74
C MET A 421 -3.08 28.63 3.97
N ASP A 422 -3.19 29.34 5.10
CA ASP A 422 -4.34 30.19 5.41
C ASP A 422 -4.42 31.34 4.40
N ARG A 423 -3.27 32.00 4.15
CA ARG A 423 -3.17 33.05 3.14
C ARG A 423 -3.54 32.53 1.76
N SER A 424 -2.95 31.43 1.33
CA SER A 424 -3.20 30.85 0.00
C SER A 424 -4.68 30.51 -0.20
N SER A 425 -5.34 29.97 0.84
CA SER A 425 -6.78 29.67 0.82
C SER A 425 -7.65 30.91 0.75
N MET A 426 -7.15 32.07 1.18
CA MET A 426 -7.91 33.33 1.23
C MET A 426 -7.57 34.33 0.13
N LEU A 427 -6.49 34.09 -0.64
CA LEU A 427 -6.02 35.01 -1.69
C LEU A 427 -7.08 35.32 -2.77
N PHE A 428 -8.07 34.44 -2.97
CA PHE A 428 -9.18 34.70 -3.88
C PHE A 428 -10.13 35.81 -3.38
N ALA A 429 -10.12 36.09 -2.08
CA ALA A 429 -10.95 37.10 -1.42
C ALA A 429 -10.13 38.34 -1.02
N PHE A 430 -9.06 38.17 -0.22
CA PHE A 430 -8.14 39.24 0.20
C PHE A 430 -6.85 38.65 0.81
N ASP A 431 -5.81 39.46 0.97
CA ASP A 431 -4.49 38.98 1.41
C ASP A 431 -4.34 39.06 2.95
N LEU A 432 -4.31 37.90 3.61
CA LEU A 432 -4.11 37.80 5.06
C LEU A 432 -2.74 38.30 5.58
N TRP A 433 -1.79 38.61 4.68
CA TRP A 433 -0.51 39.23 5.04
C TRP A 433 -0.44 40.72 4.72
N LYS A 434 -1.54 41.35 4.27
CA LYS A 434 -1.62 42.81 4.12
C LYS A 434 -2.46 43.40 5.26
N GLU A 435 -1.88 44.35 5.99
CA GLU A 435 -2.53 44.98 7.14
C GLU A 435 -3.88 45.61 6.77
N GLU A 436 -3.94 46.32 5.65
CA GLU A 436 -5.15 47.00 5.17
C GLU A 436 -6.31 46.02 4.91
N ASP A 437 -6.01 44.88 4.29
CA ASP A 437 -6.99 43.84 3.99
C ASP A 437 -7.51 43.20 5.30
N VAL A 438 -6.60 42.82 6.19
CA VAL A 438 -6.98 42.21 7.48
C VAL A 438 -7.72 43.20 8.37
N ALA A 439 -7.34 44.48 8.38
CA ALA A 439 -8.01 45.52 9.16
C ALA A 439 -9.45 45.74 8.67
N ARG A 440 -9.66 45.77 7.35
CA ARG A 440 -10.99 45.93 6.72
C ARG A 440 -11.94 44.78 7.08
N HIS A 441 -11.42 43.57 7.22
CA HIS A 441 -12.19 42.36 7.51
C HIS A 441 -12.10 41.89 8.98
N SER A 442 -11.42 42.66 9.84
CA SER A 442 -11.06 42.28 11.22
C SER A 442 -12.21 41.74 12.06
N ARG A 443 -13.40 42.37 12.03
CA ARG A 443 -14.58 41.91 12.76
C ARG A 443 -15.11 40.55 12.29
N GLN A 444 -15.10 40.31 10.97
CA GLN A 444 -15.56 39.03 10.41
C GLN A 444 -14.55 37.92 10.70
N ILE A 445 -13.25 38.24 10.62
CA ILE A 445 -12.16 37.34 10.97
C ILE A 445 -12.25 36.96 12.45
N LEU A 446 -12.39 37.94 13.35
CA LEU A 446 -12.50 37.70 14.78
C LEU A 446 -13.70 36.80 15.12
N ALA A 447 -14.88 37.05 14.54
CA ALA A 447 -16.06 36.21 14.77
C ALA A 447 -15.84 34.74 14.34
N ARG A 448 -15.12 34.51 13.23
CA ARG A 448 -14.79 33.16 12.76
C ARG A 448 -13.76 32.46 13.64
N LEU A 449 -12.77 33.21 14.15
CA LEU A 449 -11.76 32.75 15.09
C LEU A 449 -12.39 32.37 16.45
N GLU A 450 -13.29 33.21 16.98
CA GLU A 450 -14.03 32.95 18.22
C GLU A 450 -14.96 31.74 18.11
N ALA A 451 -15.58 31.56 16.94
CA ALA A 451 -16.41 30.38 16.66
C ALA A 451 -15.57 29.10 16.42
N GLY A 452 -14.23 29.19 16.36
CA GLY A 452 -13.35 28.06 16.07
C GLY A 452 -13.53 27.50 14.65
N THR A 453 -14.14 28.28 13.75
CA THR A 453 -14.47 27.87 12.37
C THR A 453 -13.44 28.33 11.34
N MET A 454 -12.36 28.95 11.82
CA MET A 454 -11.22 29.36 11.03
C MET A 454 -9.93 29.18 11.86
N PRO A 455 -8.88 28.61 11.26
CA PRO A 455 -8.82 27.99 9.94
C PRO A 455 -9.59 26.66 9.85
N CYS A 456 -9.85 26.18 8.63
CA CYS A 456 -10.70 25.01 8.36
C CYS A 456 -10.15 23.68 8.90
N ASP A 457 -8.88 23.66 9.29
CA ASP A 457 -8.13 22.51 9.80
C ASP A 457 -7.89 22.56 11.33
N GLY A 458 -8.48 23.53 12.03
CA GLY A 458 -8.49 23.57 13.50
C GLY A 458 -8.52 24.99 14.08
N ALA A 459 -9.16 25.14 15.25
CA ALA A 459 -9.31 26.44 15.91
C ALA A 459 -7.97 26.99 16.45
N TRP A 460 -7.82 28.32 16.45
CA TRP A 460 -6.69 28.99 17.10
C TRP A 460 -6.71 28.79 18.63
N PRO A 461 -5.53 28.73 19.29
CA PRO A 461 -5.44 28.83 20.75
C PRO A 461 -6.07 30.13 21.27
N ALA A 462 -6.75 30.06 22.42
CA ALA A 462 -7.45 31.20 23.02
C ALA A 462 -6.56 32.46 23.20
N ALA A 463 -5.27 32.27 23.49
CA ALA A 463 -4.32 33.38 23.62
C ALA A 463 -4.07 34.14 22.30
N GLN A 464 -4.09 33.45 21.15
CA GLN A 464 -3.94 34.07 19.83
C GLN A 464 -5.22 34.79 19.41
N VAL A 465 -6.38 34.21 19.73
CA VAL A 465 -7.69 34.87 19.52
C VAL A 465 -7.78 36.15 20.33
N ALA A 466 -7.38 36.11 21.61
CA ALA A 466 -7.35 37.30 22.48
C ALA A 466 -6.39 38.38 21.96
N LEU A 467 -5.24 38.00 21.41
CA LEU A 467 -4.28 38.93 20.80
C LEU A 467 -4.87 39.61 19.55
N PHE A 468 -5.53 38.84 18.69
CA PHE A 468 -6.19 39.36 17.49
C PHE A 468 -7.37 40.28 17.85
N ALA A 469 -8.14 39.94 18.89
CA ALA A 469 -9.20 40.78 19.43
C ALA A 469 -8.63 42.12 19.93
N ARG A 470 -7.51 42.09 20.67
CA ARG A 470 -6.82 43.29 21.17
C ARG A 470 -6.35 44.20 20.04
N TRP A 471 -5.80 43.64 18.97
CA TRP A 471 -5.43 44.39 17.77
C TRP A 471 -6.65 45.00 17.07
N THR A 472 -7.73 44.21 16.91
CA THR A 472 -8.99 44.67 16.28
C THR A 472 -9.62 45.83 17.05
N ASN A 473 -9.63 45.77 18.38
CA ASN A 473 -10.13 46.84 19.25
C ASN A 473 -9.26 48.10 19.19
N GLY A 474 -7.95 47.95 18.96
CA GLY A 474 -7.03 49.08 18.76
C GLY A 474 -7.27 49.83 17.44
N LEU A 475 -7.79 49.14 16.41
CA LEU A 475 -8.16 49.75 15.12
C LEU A 475 -9.50 50.51 15.19
N ASN A 476 -10.41 50.11 16.07
CA ASN A 476 -11.73 50.72 16.24
C ASN A 476 -12.05 50.84 17.75
N PRO A 477 -11.59 51.89 18.44
CA PRO A 477 -11.89 52.07 19.85
C PRO A 477 -13.41 52.18 20.05
N PRO A 478 -14.00 51.54 21.07
CA PRO A 478 -15.42 51.70 21.38
C PRO A 478 -15.70 53.18 21.68
N ALA A 479 -16.78 53.70 21.10
CA ALA A 479 -17.26 55.07 21.32
C ALA A 479 -17.76 55.28 22.76
#